data_AF-A0A6C0JVJ7-F1
#
_entry.id   AF-A0A6C0JVJ7-F1
#
_cell.length_a   1.000
_cell.length_b   1.000
_cell.length_c   1.000
_cell.angle_alpha   90.00
_cell.angle_beta   90.00
_cell.angle_gamma   90.00
#
_symmetry.space_group_name_H-M   'P 1'
#
loop_
_entity.id
_entity.type
_entity.pdbx_description
1 polymer ?
#
loop_
_entity_poly.entity_id
_entity_poly.type
_entity_poly.pdbx_seq_one_letter_code
_entity_poly.pdbx_strand_id
1 'polypeptide(L)'
;MVYKYVNAGLKSKAEAIKRMMDGEVFYFGKDKIFYSEDQQYTSPFIILGDKEARLGPSWSKYREWTIQVECSWYDNLSGGILCWVSNDENDENGWMEKIVTGYDEGFIYPFNTRLNRWKYARPMTKEEITKYTIKE
;
A
#
# COMPACT_ATOMS: atom_id res chain seq x y z
N MET A 1 5.21 -5.57 -2.12
CA MET A 1 3.79 -5.21 -1.93
C MET A 1 3.73 -3.73 -1.61
N VAL A 2 2.88 -2.98 -2.30
CA VAL A 2 2.63 -1.57 -2.00
C VAL A 2 1.29 -1.52 -1.26
N TYR A 3 1.23 -0.69 -0.23
CA TYR A 3 0.01 -0.51 0.56
C TYR A 3 -0.45 0.93 0.45
N LYS A 4 -1.77 1.12 0.40
CA LYS A 4 -2.39 2.44 0.52
C LYS A 4 -3.36 2.46 1.69
N TYR A 5 -3.51 3.64 2.27
CA TYR A 5 -4.50 3.88 3.31
C TYR A 5 -5.74 4.45 2.64
N VAL A 6 -6.87 3.77 2.80
CA VAL A 6 -8.17 4.22 2.28
C VAL A 6 -9.13 4.41 3.43
N ASN A 7 -10.07 5.36 3.29
CA ASN A 7 -11.09 5.56 4.31
C ASN A 7 -11.84 4.24 4.57
N ALA A 8 -12.02 3.90 5.84
CA ALA A 8 -12.61 2.64 6.26
C ALA A 8 -14.12 2.52 5.95
N GLY A 9 -14.80 3.62 5.63
CA GLY A 9 -16.22 3.66 5.31
C GLY A 9 -17.15 3.38 6.50
N LEU A 10 -16.66 3.57 7.74
CA LEU A 10 -17.38 3.22 8.96
C LEU A 10 -18.66 4.06 9.12
N LYS A 11 -19.81 3.39 9.25
CA LYS A 11 -21.13 4.03 9.42
C LYS A 11 -21.43 4.33 10.88
N SER A 12 -20.86 3.54 11.80
CA SER A 12 -21.06 3.68 13.25
C SER A 12 -19.87 3.19 14.07
N LYS A 13 -19.81 3.56 15.35
CA LYS A 13 -18.83 3.02 16.31
C LYS A 13 -19.01 1.53 16.56
N ALA A 14 -20.25 1.04 16.58
CA ALA A 14 -20.54 -0.38 16.77
C ALA A 14 -19.98 -1.24 15.62
N GLU A 15 -20.05 -0.74 14.38
CA GLU A 15 -19.42 -1.37 13.23
C GLU A 15 -17.90 -1.42 13.38
N ALA A 16 -17.28 -0.32 13.79
CA ALA A 16 -15.84 -0.26 14.02
C ALA A 16 -15.40 -1.26 15.08
N ILE A 17 -16.10 -1.33 16.23
CA ILE A 17 -15.84 -2.30 17.30
C ILE A 17 -15.90 -3.73 16.77
N LYS A 18 -16.97 -4.07 16.04
CA LYS A 18 -17.12 -5.41 15.46
C LYS A 18 -15.97 -5.76 14.54
N ARG A 19 -15.64 -4.87 13.59
CA ARG A 19 -14.53 -5.08 12.64
C ARG A 19 -13.19 -5.22 13.35
N MET A 20 -12.93 -4.43 14.40
CA MET A 20 -11.73 -4.58 15.23
C MET A 20 -11.67 -5.94 15.92
N MET A 21 -12.77 -6.39 16.52
CA MET A 21 -12.87 -7.70 17.16
C MET A 21 -12.72 -8.86 16.17
N ASP A 22 -13.15 -8.66 14.92
CA ASP A 22 -12.94 -9.60 13.81
C ASP A 22 -11.49 -9.57 13.26
N GLY A 23 -10.60 -8.76 13.87
CA GLY A 23 -9.17 -8.70 13.57
C GLY A 23 -8.75 -7.56 12.64
N GLU A 24 -9.67 -6.69 12.23
CA GLU A 24 -9.35 -5.58 11.35
C GLU A 24 -8.61 -4.46 12.10
N VAL A 25 -7.57 -3.92 11.45
CA VAL A 25 -6.74 -2.84 11.98
C VAL A 25 -7.07 -1.53 11.26
N PHE A 26 -7.32 -0.49 12.05
CA PHE A 26 -7.55 0.85 11.58
C PHE A 26 -6.35 1.76 11.82
N TYR A 27 -6.32 2.89 11.11
CA TYR A 27 -5.25 3.88 11.20
C TYR A 27 -5.82 5.29 11.20
N PHE A 28 -5.24 6.16 12.02
CA PHE A 28 -5.50 7.59 12.01
C PHE A 28 -4.18 8.35 11.98
N GLY A 29 -3.81 8.89 10.82
CA GLY A 29 -2.45 9.41 10.61
C GLY A 29 -1.42 8.27 10.72
N LYS A 30 -0.51 8.37 11.69
CA LYS A 30 0.49 7.33 11.98
C LYS A 30 0.04 6.35 13.07
N ASP A 31 -1.07 6.64 13.73
CA ASP A 31 -1.52 5.86 14.88
C ASP A 31 -2.27 4.61 14.42
N LYS A 32 -1.88 3.46 14.96
CA LYS A 32 -2.50 2.15 14.70
C LYS A 32 -3.58 1.88 15.75
N ILE A 33 -4.75 1.50 15.30
CA ILE A 33 -5.94 1.28 16.14
C ILE A 33 -6.41 -0.17 15.96
N PHE A 34 -6.43 -0.96 17.02
CA PHE A 34 -6.74 -2.40 16.94
C PHE A 34 -7.31 -2.94 18.25
N TYR A 35 -7.87 -4.14 18.18
CA TYR A 35 -8.33 -4.91 19.33
C TYR A 35 -7.26 -5.90 19.79
N SER A 36 -7.08 -6.05 21.10
CA SER A 36 -6.20 -7.04 21.72
C SER A 36 -6.78 -7.52 23.04
N GLU A 37 -6.66 -8.81 23.31
CA GLU A 37 -7.02 -9.42 24.60
C GLU A 37 -5.85 -9.41 25.61
N ASP A 38 -4.72 -8.78 25.25
CA ASP A 38 -3.57 -8.67 26.14
C ASP A 38 -3.92 -7.86 27.40
N GLN A 39 -3.76 -8.50 28.56
CA GLN A 39 -4.08 -7.93 29.87
C GLN A 39 -3.13 -6.80 30.30
N GLN A 40 -2.07 -6.53 29.54
CA GLN A 40 -1.19 -5.38 29.76
C GLN A 40 -1.90 -4.03 29.58
N TYR A 41 -3.04 -3.99 28.89
CA TYR A 41 -3.77 -2.76 28.61
C TYR A 41 -5.05 -2.66 29.45
N THR A 42 -5.38 -1.43 29.86
CA THR A 42 -6.62 -1.13 30.61
C THR A 42 -7.88 -1.19 29.76
N SER A 43 -7.74 -1.24 28.43
CA SER A 43 -8.80 -1.33 27.44
C SER A 43 -8.36 -2.31 26.36
N PRO A 44 -9.26 -3.21 25.89
CA PRO A 44 -8.92 -4.12 24.80
C PRO A 44 -8.86 -3.39 23.45
N PHE A 45 -9.39 -2.16 23.35
CA PHE A 45 -9.24 -1.32 22.18
C PHE A 45 -8.06 -0.37 22.38
N ILE A 46 -7.03 -0.53 21.55
CA ILE A 46 -5.72 0.07 21.72
C ILE A 46 -5.46 1.07 20.59
N ILE A 47 -4.82 2.19 20.94
CA ILE A 47 -4.08 3.02 19.98
C ILE A 47 -2.59 2.86 20.27
N LEU A 48 -1.82 2.48 19.26
CA LEU A 48 -0.36 2.59 19.27
C LEU A 48 0.05 3.77 18.41
N GLY A 49 0.68 4.77 19.04
CA GLY A 49 1.15 6.01 18.44
C GLY A 49 2.27 6.64 19.28
N ASP A 50 2.64 7.89 18.99
CA ASP A 50 3.74 8.61 19.68
C ASP A 50 3.40 9.03 21.13
N LYS A 51 2.14 8.93 21.57
CA LYS A 51 1.69 9.27 22.93
C LYS A 51 0.74 8.20 23.47
N GLU A 52 0.78 7.98 24.77
CA GLU A 52 0.14 6.86 25.48
C GLU A 52 -1.31 6.54 25.08
N ALA A 53 -1.57 5.23 25.05
CA ALA A 53 -2.70 4.52 24.50
C ALA A 53 -4.06 4.84 25.15
N ARG A 54 -4.76 5.87 24.65
CA ARG A 54 -6.19 6.07 24.96
C ARG A 54 -7.01 6.29 23.70
N LEU A 55 -7.86 5.32 23.37
CA LEU A 55 -8.79 5.38 22.23
C LEU A 55 -9.95 6.38 22.43
N GLY A 56 -10.22 6.78 23.67
CA GLY A 56 -11.33 7.66 24.06
C GLY A 56 -11.51 8.89 23.16
N PRO A 57 -10.49 9.76 23.01
CA PRO A 57 -10.57 10.94 22.15
C PRO A 57 -10.75 10.61 20.67
N SER A 58 -10.13 9.54 20.17
CA SER A 58 -10.14 9.17 18.76
C SER A 58 -11.47 8.59 18.28
N TRP A 59 -12.31 8.09 19.19
CA TRP A 59 -13.69 7.69 18.86
C TRP A 59 -14.53 8.84 18.31
N SER A 60 -14.19 10.10 18.57
CA SER A 60 -14.87 11.25 17.96
C SER A 60 -14.61 11.34 16.45
N LYS A 61 -13.49 10.77 15.98
CA LYS A 61 -13.02 10.80 14.59
C LYS A 61 -13.08 9.45 13.88
N TYR A 62 -13.90 8.51 14.37
CA TYR A 62 -13.96 7.15 13.80
C TYR A 62 -14.29 7.12 12.29
N ARG A 63 -14.95 8.15 11.76
CA ARG A 63 -15.24 8.28 10.32
C ARG A 63 -14.03 8.65 9.47
N GLU A 64 -12.98 9.18 10.08
CA GLU A 64 -11.72 9.53 9.41
C GLU A 64 -10.72 8.38 9.44
N TRP A 65 -11.04 7.29 10.14
CA TRP A 65 -10.15 6.14 10.21
C TRP A 65 -9.99 5.49 8.84
N THR A 66 -8.78 5.00 8.61
CA THR A 66 -8.37 4.36 7.36
C THR A 66 -8.02 2.91 7.61
N ILE A 67 -8.07 2.11 6.57
CA ILE A 67 -7.55 0.74 6.56
C ILE A 67 -6.40 0.65 5.58
N GLN A 68 -5.46 -0.23 5.88
CA GLN A 68 -4.38 -0.54 4.96
C GLN A 68 -4.89 -1.57 3.96
N VAL A 69 -4.95 -1.22 2.68
CA VAL A 69 -5.31 -2.15 1.61
C VAL A 69 -4.07 -2.43 0.77
N GLU A 70 -3.90 -3.69 0.40
CA GLU A 70 -2.91 -4.06 -0.60
C GLU A 70 -3.32 -3.43 -1.93
N CYS A 71 -2.37 -2.76 -2.57
CA CYS A 71 -2.57 -2.24 -3.90
C CYS A 71 -1.48 -2.77 -4.82
N SER A 72 -1.89 -2.98 -6.07
CA SER A 72 -0.93 -3.21 -7.14
C SER A 72 0.05 -2.05 -7.18
N TRP A 73 1.33 -2.35 -7.40
CA TRP A 73 2.40 -1.34 -7.45
C TRP A 73 2.15 -0.29 -8.53
N TYR A 74 1.35 -0.63 -9.54
CA TYR A 74 0.97 0.24 -10.64
C TYR A 74 -0.21 1.19 -10.35
N ASP A 75 -0.85 1.10 -9.17
CA ASP A 75 -1.94 2.00 -8.77
C ASP A 75 -1.49 3.44 -8.47
N ASN A 76 -0.18 3.66 -8.24
CA ASN A 76 0.36 4.96 -7.85
C ASN A 76 1.67 5.29 -8.58
N LEU A 77 1.58 5.46 -9.90
CA LEU A 77 2.73 5.71 -10.78
C LEU A 77 3.07 7.21 -10.93
N SER A 78 2.67 8.08 -10.00
CA SER A 78 2.70 9.55 -10.16
C SER A 78 4.10 10.18 -10.34
N GLY A 79 5.19 9.42 -10.21
CA GLY A 79 6.56 9.83 -10.55
C GLY A 79 7.28 8.89 -11.52
N GLY A 80 6.59 7.85 -11.99
CA GLY A 80 7.18 6.71 -12.68
C GLY A 80 7.97 5.78 -11.74
N ILE A 81 7.99 4.50 -12.07
CA ILE A 81 8.75 3.47 -11.34
C ILE A 81 9.71 2.81 -12.33
N LEU A 82 10.98 2.66 -11.95
CA LEU A 82 11.93 1.91 -12.74
C LEU A 82 11.59 0.42 -12.67
N CYS A 83 11.27 -0.14 -13.83
CA CYS A 83 10.82 -1.51 -13.97
C CYS A 83 11.66 -2.24 -15.02
N TRP A 84 11.73 -3.56 -14.87
CA TRP A 84 11.95 -4.45 -15.99
C TRP A 84 10.65 -4.57 -16.76
N VAL A 85 10.69 -4.42 -18.09
CA VAL A 85 9.52 -4.57 -18.97
C VAL A 85 9.81 -5.56 -20.09
N SER A 86 8.77 -6.30 -20.51
CA SER A 86 8.85 -7.23 -21.63
C SER A 86 7.51 -7.38 -22.34
N ASN A 87 7.55 -7.84 -23.59
CA ASN A 87 6.38 -8.31 -24.33
C ASN A 87 6.21 -9.84 -24.28
N ASP A 88 7.25 -10.54 -23.85
CA ASP A 88 7.27 -11.99 -23.61
C ASP A 88 7.75 -12.27 -22.19
N GLU A 89 6.92 -12.92 -21.38
CA GLU A 89 7.21 -13.23 -19.98
C GLU A 89 8.38 -14.22 -19.83
N ASN A 90 8.57 -15.09 -20.82
CA ASN A 90 9.54 -16.19 -20.76
C ASN A 90 10.90 -15.86 -21.39
N ASP A 91 11.06 -14.66 -21.94
CA ASP A 91 12.34 -14.26 -22.53
C ASP A 91 13.29 -13.78 -21.43
N GLU A 92 14.11 -14.69 -20.89
CA GLU A 92 15.08 -14.39 -19.82
C GLU A 92 16.08 -13.27 -20.18
N ASN A 93 16.29 -12.99 -21.47
CA ASN A 93 17.23 -11.97 -21.95
C ASN A 93 16.55 -10.75 -22.59
N GLY A 94 15.23 -10.79 -22.79
CA GLY A 94 14.46 -9.76 -23.49
C GLY A 94 13.90 -8.64 -22.61
N TRP A 95 14.06 -8.74 -21.28
CA TRP A 95 13.60 -7.71 -20.37
C TRP A 95 14.48 -6.46 -20.48
N MET A 96 13.83 -5.31 -20.63
CA MET A 96 14.50 -4.01 -20.72
C MET A 96 14.17 -3.14 -19.51
N GLU A 97 15.10 -2.28 -19.11
CA GLU A 97 14.86 -1.25 -18.12
C GLU A 97 14.06 -0.09 -18.71
N LYS A 98 12.90 0.21 -18.12
CA LYS A 98 12.09 1.38 -18.47
C LYS A 98 11.43 1.98 -17.24
N ILE A 99 11.22 3.30 -17.27
CA ILE A 99 10.38 3.99 -16.31
C ILE A 99 8.93 3.82 -16.74
N VAL A 100 8.17 3.03 -15.99
CA VAL A 100 6.73 2.84 -16.18
C VAL A 100 6.00 3.97 -15.47
N THR A 101 5.21 4.73 -16.23
CA THR A 101 4.54 5.96 -15.79
C THR A 101 3.02 5.84 -15.72
N GLY A 102 2.45 4.74 -16.20
CA GLY A 102 1.02 4.50 -16.13
C GLY A 102 0.65 3.04 -16.35
N TYR A 103 -0.59 2.70 -16.01
CA TYR A 103 -1.19 1.40 -16.26
C TYR A 103 -2.62 1.62 -16.77
N ASP A 104 -2.90 1.13 -17.98
CA ASP A 104 -4.23 1.19 -18.59
C ASP A 104 -4.83 -0.22 -18.61
N GLU A 105 -5.72 -0.47 -17.66
CA GLU A 105 -6.48 -1.71 -17.62
C GLU A 105 -7.31 -1.86 -18.91
N GLY A 106 -7.28 -3.06 -19.51
CA GLY A 106 -8.01 -3.38 -20.75
C GLY A 106 -7.20 -3.26 -22.04
N PHE A 107 -5.96 -2.80 -22.00
CA PHE A 107 -5.05 -2.84 -23.15
C PHE A 107 -4.21 -4.12 -23.19
N ILE A 108 -3.91 -4.61 -24.40
CA ILE A 108 -3.02 -5.77 -24.62
C ILE A 108 -1.61 -5.52 -24.05
N TYR A 109 -1.18 -4.25 -24.09
CA TYR A 109 0.08 -3.76 -23.51
C TYR A 109 -0.28 -2.70 -22.45
N PRO A 110 -0.60 -3.10 -21.21
CA PRO A 110 -1.21 -2.20 -20.25
C PRO A 110 -0.20 -1.26 -19.58
N PHE A 111 1.10 -1.59 -19.58
CA PHE A 111 2.12 -0.78 -18.91
C PHE A 111 2.66 0.32 -19.82
N ASN A 112 2.42 1.57 -19.45
CA ASN A 112 2.84 2.74 -20.20
C ASN A 112 4.23 3.23 -19.77
N THR A 113 5.06 3.57 -20.74
CA THR A 113 6.29 4.34 -20.56
C THR A 113 6.19 5.63 -21.38
N ARG A 114 7.18 6.52 -21.30
CA ARG A 114 7.17 7.76 -22.09
C ARG A 114 7.02 7.54 -23.61
N LEU A 115 7.54 6.44 -24.14
CA LEU A 115 7.62 6.20 -25.59
C LEU A 115 6.80 4.99 -26.06
N ASN A 116 6.69 3.95 -25.25
CA ASN A 116 6.13 2.66 -25.64
C ASN A 116 5.20 2.08 -24.58
N ARG A 117 4.42 1.07 -24.98
CA ARG A 117 3.62 0.23 -24.09
C ARG A 117 4.20 -1.19 -24.01
N TRP A 118 4.01 -1.84 -22.86
CA TRP A 118 4.57 -3.16 -22.58
C TRP A 118 3.52 -4.09 -21.98
N LYS A 119 3.66 -5.38 -22.26
CA LYS A 119 2.73 -6.41 -21.80
C LYS A 119 2.96 -6.77 -20.34
N TYR A 120 4.24 -6.86 -19.95
CA TYR A 120 4.68 -7.23 -18.62
C TYR A 120 5.59 -6.16 -18.04
N ALA A 121 5.48 -5.93 -16.74
CA ALA A 121 6.38 -5.07 -15.99
C ALA A 121 6.56 -5.58 -14.56
N ARG A 122 7.79 -5.56 -14.04
CA ARG A 122 8.07 -5.72 -12.61
C ARG A 122 8.94 -4.57 -12.10
N PRO A 123 8.61 -3.96 -10.95
CA PRO A 123 9.51 -3.02 -10.29
C PRO A 123 10.88 -3.66 -10.06
N MET A 124 11.95 -2.91 -10.31
CA MET A 124 13.29 -3.34 -9.96
C MET A 124 13.45 -3.38 -8.44
N THR A 125 14.26 -4.31 -7.94
CA THR A 125 14.66 -4.31 -6.52
C THR A 125 15.70 -3.25 -6.24
N LYS A 126 15.93 -2.92 -4.96
CA LYS A 126 16.96 -1.94 -4.58
C LYS A 126 18.35 -2.38 -5.02
N GLU A 127 18.64 -3.68 -4.93
CA GLU A 127 19.91 -4.27 -5.34
C GLU A 127 20.12 -4.14 -6.86
N GLU A 128 19.06 -4.34 -7.65
CA GLU A 128 19.09 -4.15 -9.10
C GLU A 128 19.33 -2.68 -9.46
N ILE A 129 18.62 -1.74 -8.82
CA ILE A 129 18.78 -0.29 -9.04
C ILE A 129 20.20 0.19 -8.71
N THR A 130 20.78 -0.32 -7.62
CA THR A 130 22.12 0.09 -7.16
C THR A 130 23.19 -0.19 -8.22
N LYS A 131 23.04 -1.27 -9.01
CA LYS A 131 23.96 -1.58 -10.13
C LYS A 131 23.97 -0.51 -11.22
N TYR A 132 22.89 0.26 -11.36
CA TYR A 132 22.78 1.38 -12.29
C TYR A 132 23.19 2.72 -11.68
N THR A 133 23.39 2.78 -10.36
CA THR A 133 23.72 4.03 -9.65
C THR A 133 25.23 4.21 -9.42
N ILE A 134 26.05 3.19 -9.69
CA ILE A 134 27.52 3.29 -9.60
C ILE A 134 28.09 3.54 -11.00
N LYS A 135 28.12 4.82 -11.38
CA LYS A 135 29.11 5.39 -12.31
C LYS A 135 29.35 6.85 -11.91
N GLU A 136 30.21 7.02 -10.92
CA GLU A 136 31.08 8.21 -10.84
C GLU A 136 32.51 7.76 -11.15
#